data_AF-A0AAN8N7Q6-F1
#
_entry.id   AF-A0AAN8N7Q6-F1
#
_cell.length_a   1.000
_cell.length_b   1.000
_cell.length_c   1.000
_cell.angle_alpha   90.00
_cell.angle_beta   90.00
_cell.angle_gamma   90.00
#
_symmetry.space_group_name_H-M   'P 1'
#
loop_
_entity.id
_entity.type
_entity.pdbx_description
1 polymer ?
#
loop_
_entity_poly.entity_id
_entity_poly.type
_entity_poly.pdbx_seq_one_letter_code
_entity_poly.pdbx_strand_id
1 'polypeptide(L)'
;MFDSAILLIRNPYHSLMAEFNRKCAGHLGHATDAQWRSKEWPEFVDSYASWWASHALSWLQFGRRLLVLHYEDLQRALFPQLRLLTLFLNATVMEERLMCAQNNQDGHFKRSGGAQRPSFDPFTAEMRSTIDSYIHTVDQALRDRNYNGLPHNY
;
A
#
# COMPACT_ATOMS: atom_id res chain seq x y z
N MET A 1 -16.78 -1.00 -17.41
CA MET A 1 -16.69 -1.21 -15.95
C MET A 1 -16.21 -2.62 -15.73
N PHE A 2 -15.29 -2.87 -14.79
CA PHE A 2 -14.74 -4.22 -14.56
C PHE A 2 -15.73 -5.11 -13.81
N ASP A 3 -15.73 -6.42 -14.10
CA ASP A 3 -16.62 -7.40 -13.46
C ASP A 3 -16.27 -7.64 -11.98
N SER A 4 -15.00 -7.49 -11.64
CA SER A 4 -14.50 -7.51 -10.26
C SER A 4 -13.21 -6.72 -10.14
N ALA A 5 -12.92 -6.26 -8.92
CA ALA A 5 -11.71 -5.53 -8.60
C ALA A 5 -11.11 -6.03 -7.28
N ILE A 6 -9.79 -5.97 -7.19
CA ILE A 6 -9.03 -6.21 -5.96
C ILE A 6 -8.43 -4.85 -5.57
N LEU A 7 -8.79 -4.34 -4.41
CA LEU A 7 -8.19 -3.14 -3.83
C LEU A 7 -7.11 -3.58 -2.84
N LEU A 8 -5.85 -3.36 -3.21
CA LEU A 8 -4.71 -3.58 -2.33
C LEU A 8 -4.39 -2.28 -1.58
N ILE A 9 -4.58 -2.28 -0.27
CA ILE A 9 -4.27 -1.14 0.61
C ILE A 9 -2.99 -1.45 1.37
N ARG A 10 -2.10 -0.47 1.46
CA ARG A 10 -0.86 -0.53 2.24
C ARG A 10 -0.83 0.64 3.19
N ASN A 11 -0.11 0.49 4.31
CA ASN A 11 0.25 1.59 5.20
C ASN A 11 0.62 2.86 4.39
N PRO A 12 -0.07 4.00 4.59
CA PRO A 12 0.17 5.20 3.81
C PRO A 12 1.57 5.78 4.05
N TYR A 13 2.13 5.72 5.26
CA TYR A 13 3.51 6.15 5.52
C TYR A 13 4.51 5.38 4.66
N HIS A 14 4.38 4.05 4.62
CA HIS A 14 5.23 3.20 3.79
C HIS A 14 4.98 3.42 2.28
N SER A 15 3.75 3.69 1.89
CA SER A 15 3.37 3.94 0.50
C SER A 15 3.95 5.26 -0.02
N LEU A 16 3.81 6.33 0.77
CA LEU A 16 4.38 7.65 0.48
C LEU A 16 5.90 7.58 0.36
N MET A 17 6.57 6.95 1.31
CA MET A 17 8.03 6.78 1.24
C MET A 17 8.45 5.95 0.02
N ALA A 18 7.74 4.86 -0.28
CA ALA A 18 8.08 4.00 -1.40
C ALA A 18 7.92 4.71 -2.76
N GLU A 19 6.89 5.54 -2.89
CA GLU A 19 6.60 6.32 -4.09
C GLU A 19 7.55 7.51 -4.24
N PHE A 20 7.90 8.20 -3.14
CA PHE A 20 8.91 9.26 -3.19
C PHE A 20 10.29 8.72 -3.61
N ASN A 21 10.71 7.58 -3.05
CA ASN A 21 11.90 6.87 -3.51
C ASN A 21 11.84 6.57 -5.03
N ARG A 22 10.68 6.10 -5.52
CA ARG A 22 10.49 5.80 -6.94
C ARG A 22 10.59 7.05 -7.82
N LYS A 23 9.99 8.16 -7.37
CA LYS A 23 10.01 9.45 -8.07
C LYS A 23 11.43 10.02 -8.15
N CYS A 24 12.19 9.94 -7.07
CA CYS A 24 13.52 10.53 -6.97
C CYS A 24 14.64 9.71 -7.62
N ALA A 25 14.54 8.37 -7.58
CA ALA A 25 15.66 7.49 -7.93
C ALA A 25 15.25 6.29 -8.81
N GLY A 26 14.04 6.30 -9.36
CA GLY A 26 13.52 5.25 -10.22
C GLY A 26 13.08 3.99 -9.48
N HIS A 27 12.77 2.93 -10.23
CA HIS A 27 12.13 1.73 -9.69
C HIS A 27 12.87 1.12 -8.47
N LEU A 28 14.18 0.96 -8.59
CA LEU A 28 15.00 0.28 -7.58
C LEU A 28 15.84 1.20 -6.69
N GLY A 29 15.79 2.52 -6.93
CA GLY A 29 16.60 3.49 -6.21
C GLY A 29 15.94 4.00 -4.93
N HIS A 30 16.74 4.75 -4.17
CA HIS A 30 16.34 5.45 -2.95
C HIS A 30 16.60 6.95 -3.07
N ALA A 31 15.68 7.75 -2.54
CA ALA A 31 15.88 9.17 -2.39
C ALA A 31 17.00 9.44 -1.37
N THR A 32 17.84 10.42 -1.67
CA THR A 32 18.94 10.86 -0.81
C THR A 32 18.42 11.69 0.37
N ASP A 33 19.18 11.77 1.46
CA ASP A 33 18.85 12.65 2.60
C ASP A 33 18.61 14.11 2.18
N ALA A 34 19.31 14.61 1.16
CA ALA A 34 19.10 15.94 0.62
C ALA A 34 17.70 16.10 0.01
N GLN A 35 17.18 15.06 -0.68
CA GLN A 35 15.83 15.06 -1.24
C GLN A 35 14.77 14.99 -0.13
N TRP A 36 14.97 14.15 0.89
CA TRP A 36 14.08 14.07 2.05
C TRP A 36 14.01 15.39 2.85
N ARG A 37 15.11 16.15 2.91
CA ARG A 37 15.16 17.47 3.56
C ARG A 37 14.67 18.61 2.69
N SER A 38 14.47 18.37 1.40
CA SER A 38 14.02 19.40 0.47
C SER A 38 12.55 19.74 0.67
N LYS A 39 12.13 20.89 0.14
CA LYS A 39 10.71 21.29 0.10
C LYS A 39 9.83 20.34 -0.71
N GLU A 40 10.42 19.51 -1.58
CA GLU A 40 9.67 18.59 -2.42
C GLU A 40 8.99 17.50 -1.59
N TRP A 41 9.57 17.09 -0.46
CA TRP A 41 8.98 16.05 0.38
C TRP A 41 7.68 16.51 1.04
N PRO A 42 7.61 17.66 1.75
CA PRO A 42 6.35 18.21 2.23
C PRO A 42 5.29 18.40 1.15
N GLU A 43 5.66 19.01 0.02
CA GLU A 43 4.74 19.23 -1.12
C GLU A 43 4.21 17.89 -1.68
N PHE A 44 5.08 16.87 -1.73
CA PHE A 44 4.72 15.52 -2.13
C PHE A 44 3.74 14.88 -1.15
N VAL A 45 3.98 14.96 0.16
CA VAL A 45 3.10 14.39 1.18
C VAL A 45 1.72 15.02 1.13
N ASP A 46 1.63 16.34 1.04
CA ASP A 46 0.36 17.07 0.96
C ASP A 46 -0.52 16.58 -0.20
N SER A 47 0.09 16.41 -1.38
CA SER A 47 -0.60 15.90 -2.56
C SER A 47 -0.94 14.40 -2.46
N TYR A 48 0.06 13.55 -2.21
CA TYR A 48 -0.08 12.10 -2.36
C TYR A 48 -0.82 11.44 -1.19
N ALA A 49 -0.81 12.04 0.01
CA ALA A 49 -1.59 11.52 1.13
C ALA A 49 -3.11 11.60 0.82
N SER A 50 -3.55 12.73 0.26
CA SER A 50 -4.94 12.89 -0.18
C SER A 50 -5.31 11.92 -1.30
N TRP A 51 -4.38 11.64 -2.22
CA TRP A 51 -4.59 10.69 -3.32
C TRP A 51 -4.67 9.25 -2.83
N TRP A 52 -3.87 8.86 -1.85
CA TRP A 52 -3.99 7.55 -1.22
C TRP A 52 -5.39 7.35 -0.63
N ALA A 53 -5.90 8.35 0.09
CA ALA A 53 -7.22 8.29 0.69
C ALA A 53 -8.33 8.26 -0.37
N SER A 54 -8.30 9.19 -1.33
CA SER A 54 -9.33 9.30 -2.37
C SER A 54 -9.36 8.06 -3.26
N HIS A 55 -8.22 7.43 -3.53
CA HIS A 55 -8.16 6.17 -4.27
C HIS A 55 -8.90 5.04 -3.53
N ALA A 56 -8.59 4.84 -2.24
CA ALA A 56 -9.25 3.83 -1.43
C ALA A 56 -10.75 4.08 -1.32
N LEU A 57 -11.14 5.32 -0.97
CA LEU A 57 -12.54 5.72 -0.82
C LEU A 57 -13.33 5.58 -2.13
N SER A 58 -12.74 5.93 -3.27
CA SER A 58 -13.41 5.80 -4.57
C SER A 58 -13.70 4.35 -4.90
N TRP A 59 -12.75 3.43 -4.69
CA TRP A 59 -13.00 2.01 -4.90
C TRP A 59 -14.03 1.44 -3.93
N LEU A 60 -14.01 1.86 -2.66
CA LEU A 60 -15.03 1.47 -1.68
C LEU A 60 -16.43 1.99 -2.04
N GLN A 61 -16.52 3.18 -2.65
CA GLN A 61 -17.79 3.79 -3.04
C GLN A 61 -18.35 3.19 -4.33
N PHE A 62 -17.51 3.00 -5.35
CA PHE A 62 -17.96 2.68 -6.70
C PHE A 62 -17.68 1.24 -7.13
N GLY A 63 -16.90 0.48 -6.35
CA GLY A 63 -16.62 -0.93 -6.60
C GLY A 63 -17.85 -1.81 -6.37
N ARG A 64 -18.35 -2.45 -7.43
CA ARG A 64 -19.52 -3.35 -7.34
C ARG A 64 -19.18 -4.68 -6.68
N ARG A 65 -18.11 -5.34 -7.17
CA ARG A 65 -17.59 -6.61 -6.65
C ARG A 65 -16.13 -6.38 -6.30
N LEU A 66 -15.86 -6.12 -5.03
CA LEU A 66 -14.57 -5.67 -4.54
C LEU A 66 -14.04 -6.59 -3.45
N LEU A 67 -12.83 -7.12 -3.65
CA LEU A 67 -12.04 -7.73 -2.59
C LEU A 67 -11.05 -6.69 -2.06
N VAL A 68 -11.09 -6.39 -0.77
CA VAL A 68 -10.07 -5.57 -0.12
C VAL A 68 -9.01 -6.49 0.47
N LEU A 69 -7.75 -6.20 0.15
CA LEU A 69 -6.58 -6.86 0.72
C LEU A 69 -5.66 -5.83 1.36
N HIS A 70 -5.09 -6.20 2.50
CA HIS A 70 -4.03 -5.42 3.14
C HIS A 70 -2.67 -5.98 2.73
N TYR A 71 -1.78 -5.09 2.28
CA TYR A 71 -0.42 -5.46 1.86
C TYR A 71 0.35 -6.16 2.97
N GLU A 72 0.14 -5.73 4.21
CA GLU A 72 0.76 -6.32 5.39
C GLU A 72 0.33 -7.78 5.60
N ASP A 73 -0.89 -8.16 5.19
CA ASP A 73 -1.34 -9.56 5.23
C ASP A 73 -0.70 -10.39 4.10
N LEU A 74 -0.47 -9.80 2.92
CA LEU A 74 0.31 -10.44 1.85
C LEU A 74 1.75 -10.70 2.29
N GLN A 75 2.37 -9.75 2.99
CA GLN A 75 3.72 -9.93 3.54
C GLN A 75 3.77 -11.01 4.62
N ARG A 76 2.74 -11.08 5.48
CA ARG A 76 2.67 -12.03 6.59
C ARG A 76 2.41 -13.45 6.10
N ALA A 77 1.52 -13.63 5.13
CA ALA A 77 1.07 -14.93 4.69
C ALA A 77 0.63 -14.88 3.21
N LEU A 78 1.58 -14.88 2.28
CA LEU A 78 1.27 -14.73 0.85
C LEU A 78 0.39 -15.86 0.31
N PHE A 79 0.70 -17.12 0.58
CA PHE A 79 -0.04 -18.25 0.03
C PHE A 79 -1.56 -18.28 0.37
N PRO A 80 -2.00 -18.11 1.64
CA PRO A 80 -3.43 -17.97 1.95
C PRO A 80 -4.11 -16.78 1.25
N GLN A 81 -3.42 -15.65 1.13
CA GLN A 81 -3.96 -14.46 0.44
C GLN A 81 -4.07 -14.69 -1.07
N LEU A 82 -3.12 -15.41 -1.68
CA LEU A 82 -3.23 -15.81 -3.09
C LEU A 82 -4.41 -16.76 -3.33
N ARG A 83 -4.66 -17.72 -2.43
CA ARG A 83 -5.87 -18.57 -2.50
C ARG A 83 -7.16 -17.75 -2.41
N LEU A 84 -7.22 -16.78 -1.50
CA LEU A 84 -8.35 -15.86 -1.38
C LEU A 84 -8.58 -15.08 -2.69
N LEU A 85 -7.51 -14.61 -3.32
CA LEU A 85 -7.57 -13.90 -4.60
C LEU A 85 -8.11 -14.77 -5.73
N THR A 86 -7.61 -16.00 -5.87
CA THR A 86 -8.05 -16.89 -6.96
C THR A 86 -9.51 -17.32 -6.77
N LEU A 87 -9.93 -17.57 -5.53
CA LEU A 87 -11.33 -17.84 -5.19
C LEU A 87 -12.22 -16.65 -5.52
N PHE A 88 -11.82 -15.44 -5.14
CA PHE A 88 -12.54 -14.22 -5.49
C PHE A 88 -12.63 -14.04 -7.01
N LEU A 89 -11.57 -14.28 -7.76
CA LEU A 89 -11.60 -14.16 -9.22
C LEU A 89 -12.31 -15.31 -9.94
N ASN A 90 -12.80 -16.32 -9.21
CA ASN A 90 -13.33 -17.57 -9.78
C ASN A 90 -12.34 -18.22 -10.77
N ALA A 91 -11.04 -18.15 -10.43
CA ALA A 91 -9.96 -18.66 -11.25
C ALA A 91 -9.48 -20.00 -10.70
N THR A 92 -9.54 -21.04 -11.54
CA THR A 92 -8.98 -22.35 -11.21
C THR A 92 -7.46 -22.30 -11.32
N VAL A 93 -6.77 -22.40 -10.17
CA VAL A 93 -5.30 -22.40 -10.09
C VAL A 93 -4.85 -23.58 -9.24
N MET A 94 -3.89 -24.35 -9.76
CA MET A 94 -3.29 -25.46 -9.01
C MET A 94 -2.49 -24.94 -7.83
N GLU A 95 -2.54 -25.63 -6.69
CA GLU A 95 -1.86 -25.16 -5.47
C GLU A 95 -0.35 -25.04 -5.65
N GLU A 96 0.25 -25.89 -6.47
CA GLU A 96 1.67 -25.87 -6.81
C GLU A 96 2.08 -24.55 -7.49
N ARG A 97 1.17 -23.90 -8.23
CA ARG A 97 1.41 -22.59 -8.84
C ARG A 97 1.42 -21.48 -7.80
N LEU A 98 0.57 -21.57 -6.78
CA LEU A 98 0.56 -20.64 -5.65
C LEU A 98 1.80 -20.84 -4.77
N MET A 99 2.22 -22.09 -4.55
CA MET A 99 3.47 -22.41 -3.87
C MET A 99 4.70 -21.92 -4.63
N CYS A 100 4.68 -22.02 -5.96
CA CYS A 100 5.73 -21.44 -6.81
C CYS A 100 5.84 -19.92 -6.61
N ALA A 101 4.71 -19.21 -6.58
CA ALA A 101 4.69 -17.77 -6.27
C ALA A 101 5.22 -17.47 -4.86
N GLN A 102 4.85 -18.27 -3.85
CA GLN A 102 5.37 -18.17 -2.49
C GLN A 102 6.90 -18.32 -2.42
N ASN A 103 7.45 -19.30 -3.14
CA ASN A 103 8.88 -19.56 -3.20
C ASN A 103 9.65 -18.46 -3.97
N ASN A 104 8.95 -17.68 -4.80
CA ASN A 104 9.52 -16.60 -5.62
C ASN A 104 8.98 -15.21 -5.22
N GLN A 105 8.54 -15.04 -3.97
CA GLN A 105 7.79 -13.85 -3.51
C GLN A 105 8.55 -12.53 -3.63
N ASP A 106 9.88 -12.55 -3.62
CA ASP A 106 10.70 -11.34 -3.72
C ASP A 106 10.81 -10.80 -5.15
N GLY A 107 10.70 -11.68 -6.16
CA GLY A 107 10.84 -11.35 -7.57
C GLY A 107 12.14 -10.60 -7.92
N HIS A 108 12.13 -9.92 -9.08
CA HIS A 108 13.28 -9.16 -9.60
C HIS A 108 13.27 -7.67 -9.22
N PHE A 109 12.15 -7.18 -8.67
CA PHE A 109 11.92 -5.74 -8.45
C PHE A 109 12.08 -5.32 -6.98
N LYS A 110 12.64 -6.19 -6.13
CA LYS A 110 12.98 -5.85 -4.75
C LYS A 110 14.18 -4.92 -4.72
N ARG A 111 14.06 -3.78 -4.02
CA ARG A 111 15.20 -2.86 -3.81
C ARG A 111 16.29 -3.56 -3.00
N SER A 112 17.50 -3.58 -3.56
CA SER A 112 18.71 -4.14 -2.92
C SER A 112 19.16 -3.26 -1.75
N GLY A 113 19.68 -3.84 -0.66
CA GLY A 113 20.31 -3.08 0.43
C GLY A 113 19.42 -2.78 1.65
N GLY A 114 18.28 -3.46 1.80
CA GLY A 114 17.31 -3.16 2.86
C GLY A 114 16.59 -1.84 2.61
N ALA A 115 15.63 -1.48 3.45
CA ALA A 115 15.05 -0.14 3.38
C ALA A 115 16.14 0.87 3.77
N GLN A 116 16.89 1.40 2.80
CA GLN A 116 17.65 2.64 3.00
C GLN A 116 16.61 3.72 3.33
N ARG A 117 16.40 3.85 4.64
CA ARG A 117 15.56 4.87 5.25
C ARG A 117 16.44 6.12 5.41
N PRO A 118 15.85 7.31 5.30
CA PRO A 118 16.57 8.53 5.69
C PRO A 118 17.16 8.36 7.09
N SER A 119 18.27 9.05 7.34
CA SER A 119 18.94 9.04 8.66
C SER A 119 18.10 9.67 9.79
N PHE A 120 16.92 10.18 9.47
CA PHE A 120 15.99 10.89 10.33
C PHE A 120 14.55 10.51 9.98
N ASP A 121 13.60 10.85 10.84
CA ASP A 121 12.18 10.74 10.52
C ASP A 121 11.76 11.88 9.56
N PRO A 122 11.39 11.58 8.31
CA PRO A 122 11.05 12.63 7.36
C PRO A 122 9.65 13.22 7.62
N PHE A 123 8.82 12.59 8.46
CA PHE A 123 7.46 13.05 8.73
C PHE A 123 7.42 14.04 9.90
N THR A 124 6.98 15.26 9.63
CA THR A 124 6.67 16.24 10.68
C THR A 124 5.39 15.87 11.43
N ALA A 125 5.17 16.44 12.61
CA ALA A 125 3.93 16.23 13.37
C ALA A 125 2.67 16.65 12.58
N GLU A 126 2.77 17.72 11.79
CA GLU A 126 1.68 18.18 10.92
C GLU A 126 1.37 17.17 9.81
N MET A 127 2.40 16.65 9.13
CA MET A 127 2.22 15.60 8.12
C MET A 127 1.54 14.37 8.73
N ARG A 128 1.99 13.95 9.91
CA ARG A 128 1.40 12.81 10.63
C ARG A 128 -0.07 13.05 10.95
N SER A 129 -0.41 14.22 11.51
CA SER A 129 -1.80 14.60 11.78
C SER A 129 -2.68 14.51 10.53
N THR A 130 -2.19 14.98 9.39
CA THR A 130 -2.92 14.92 8.11
C THR A 130 -3.07 13.47 7.63
N ILE A 131 -2.00 12.68 7.64
CA ILE A 131 -2.01 11.28 7.22
C ILE A 131 -2.92 10.44 8.13
N ASP A 132 -2.87 10.64 9.45
CA ASP A 132 -3.67 9.92 10.43
C ASP A 132 -5.17 10.25 10.28
N SER A 133 -5.50 11.49 9.95
CA SER A 133 -6.89 11.87 9.60
C SER A 133 -7.40 11.10 8.38
N TYR A 134 -6.55 10.91 7.35
CA TYR A 134 -6.90 10.10 6.19
C TYR A 134 -7.01 8.61 6.53
N ILE A 135 -6.12 8.08 7.36
CA ILE A 135 -6.21 6.70 7.87
C ILE A 135 -7.55 6.48 8.56
N HIS A 136 -7.93 7.38 9.48
CA HIS A 136 -9.19 7.27 10.20
C HIS A 136 -10.40 7.29 9.26
N THR A 137 -10.39 8.19 8.28
CA THR A 137 -11.46 8.28 7.27
C THR A 137 -11.59 7.00 6.45
N VAL A 138 -10.47 6.43 5.99
CA VAL A 138 -10.47 5.17 5.22
C VAL A 138 -10.86 3.98 6.09
N ASP A 139 -10.38 3.90 7.34
CA ASP A 139 -10.74 2.85 8.30
C ASP A 139 -12.24 2.83 8.57
N GLN A 140 -12.84 4.00 8.82
CA GLN A 140 -14.28 4.12 9.01
C GLN A 140 -15.04 3.62 7.77
N ALA A 141 -14.64 4.06 6.57
CA ALA A 141 -15.30 3.66 5.33
C ALA A 141 -15.19 2.15 5.03
N LEU A 142 -14.10 1.49 5.46
CA LEU A 142 -13.94 0.04 5.41
C LEU A 142 -14.91 -0.65 6.36
N ARG A 143 -14.94 -0.21 7.62
CA ARG A 143 -15.79 -0.79 8.67
C ARG A 143 -17.27 -0.65 8.37
N ASP A 144 -17.70 0.51 7.85
CA ASP A 144 -19.08 0.77 7.43
C ASP A 144 -19.58 -0.21 6.36
N ARG A 145 -18.65 -0.82 5.62
CA ARG A 145 -18.91 -1.81 4.56
C ARG A 145 -18.57 -3.25 4.98
N ASN A 146 -18.33 -3.48 6.27
CA ASN A 146 -17.95 -4.78 6.85
C ASN A 146 -16.62 -5.34 6.32
N TYR A 147 -15.70 -4.49 5.88
CA TYR A 147 -14.33 -4.90 5.62
C TYR A 147 -13.48 -4.86 6.91
N ASN A 148 -12.37 -5.59 6.90
CA ASN A 148 -11.33 -5.42 7.92
C ASN A 148 -10.78 -4.00 7.86
N GLY A 149 -10.76 -3.33 9.01
CA GLY A 149 -10.18 -2.01 9.15
C GLY A 149 -8.66 -1.98 8.92
N LEU A 150 -8.11 -0.77 8.91
CA LEU A 150 -6.67 -0.54 8.91
C LEU A 150 -6.10 -0.81 10.32
N PRO A 151 -4.82 -1.21 10.42
CA PRO A 151 -4.10 -1.28 11.70
C PRO A 151 -4.27 0.02 12.51
N HIS A 152 -4.58 -0.14 13.79
CA HIS A 152 -4.71 0.99 14.72
C HIS A 152 -3.38 1.68 15.04
N ASN A 153 -2.25 0.97 14.85
CA ASN A 153 -0.91 1.49 15.06
C ASN A 153 -0.07 1.21 13.82
N TYR A 154 0.46 2.27 13.20
CA TYR A 154 1.37 2.21 12.06
C TYR A 154 2.78 2.68 12.45
#